data_AF-A0A346A6T0-F1
#
_entry.id   AF-A0A346A6T0-F1
#
_cell.length_a   1.000
_cell.length_b   1.000
_cell.length_c   1.000
_cell.angle_alpha   90.00
_cell.angle_beta   90.00
_cell.angle_gamma   90.00
#
_symmetry.space_group_name_H-M   'P 1'
#
loop_
_entity.id
_entity.type
_entity.pdbx_description
1 polymer ?
#
loop_
_entity_poly.entity_id
_entity_poly.type
_entity_poly.pdbx_seq_one_letter_code
_entity_poly.pdbx_strand_id
1 'polypeptide(L)'
;VLPRTLHLDEPTWEVDWDSGAVELLSQARDWSVGEQRRRAGVSSFGISGTNAHVILEEGDPAAGAELAGGRLGTPVVPWVLSARSEEALRERLHQAASVAGGSVDVGWSLVTSRSAFEHRAVLLGGNWEELVSSAPVVASASARGVGLLFAGQGGQRVGMGGELYEAI
;
A
#
# COMPACT_ATOMS: atom_id res chain seq x y z
N VAL A 1 -14.98 -8.35 9.02
CA VAL A 1 -15.84 -7.83 10.12
C VAL A 1 -17.05 -7.12 9.53
N LEU A 2 -18.23 -7.38 10.07
CA LEU A 2 -19.44 -6.58 9.90
C LEU A 2 -19.44 -5.49 10.99
N PRO A 3 -19.40 -4.20 10.64
CA PRO A 3 -19.30 -3.13 11.63
C PRO A 3 -20.62 -2.94 12.39
N ARG A 4 -20.52 -2.48 13.65
CA ARG A 4 -21.68 -2.08 14.47
C ARG A 4 -22.40 -0.88 13.86
N THR A 5 -23.73 -0.88 13.96
CA THR A 5 -24.59 0.29 13.81
C THR A 5 -24.57 1.14 15.09
N LEU A 6 -24.17 2.40 14.97
CA LEU A 6 -24.17 3.37 16.08
C LEU A 6 -25.58 3.95 16.30
N HIS A 7 -25.81 4.51 17.49
CA HIS A 7 -27.11 5.08 17.91
C HIS A 7 -28.28 4.09 17.88
N LEU A 8 -27.96 2.80 18.02
CA LEU A 8 -28.91 1.72 18.17
C LEU A 8 -28.99 1.34 19.66
N ASP A 9 -29.79 2.09 20.42
CA ASP A 9 -30.08 1.77 21.83
C ASP A 9 -31.27 0.82 21.93
N GLU A 10 -32.39 1.16 21.30
CA GLU A 10 -33.59 0.32 21.16
C GLU A 10 -34.04 0.33 19.69
N PRO A 11 -34.37 -0.84 19.08
CA PRO A 11 -34.95 -0.88 17.74
C PRO A 11 -36.28 -0.12 17.67
N THR A 12 -36.57 0.52 16.53
CA THR A 12 -37.87 1.18 16.34
C THR A 12 -39.01 0.18 16.38
N TRP A 13 -40.12 0.56 17.01
CA TRP A 13 -41.37 -0.20 17.07
C TRP A 13 -42.17 -0.15 15.76
N GLU A 14 -41.80 0.75 14.83
CA GLU A 14 -42.45 0.88 13.52
C GLU A 14 -42.13 -0.29 12.57
N VAL A 15 -41.17 -1.14 12.94
CA VAL A 15 -40.75 -2.31 12.18
C VAL A 15 -40.97 -3.56 13.03
N ASP A 16 -41.60 -4.58 12.44
CA ASP A 16 -41.67 -5.91 13.03
C ASP A 16 -40.36 -6.66 12.74
N TRP A 17 -39.50 -6.78 13.75
CA TRP A 17 -38.20 -7.43 13.64
C TRP A 17 -38.29 -8.96 13.79
N ASP A 18 -39.35 -9.50 14.41
CA ASP A 18 -39.47 -10.92 14.72
C ASP A 18 -39.96 -11.74 13.52
N SER A 19 -40.65 -11.12 12.57
CA SER A 19 -41.16 -11.80 11.36
C SER A 19 -40.17 -11.84 10.19
N GLY A 20 -39.03 -11.15 10.28
CA GLY A 20 -38.07 -10.98 9.20
C GLY A 20 -36.79 -11.82 9.33
N ALA A 21 -36.11 -12.03 8.20
CA ALA A 21 -34.74 -12.59 8.17
C ALA A 21 -33.66 -11.49 8.28
N VAL A 22 -33.97 -10.40 9.01
CA VAL A 22 -33.12 -9.21 9.12
C VAL A 22 -32.79 -8.97 10.59
N GLU A 23 -31.50 -8.75 10.87
CA GLU A 23 -30.99 -8.48 12.21
C GLU A 23 -30.16 -7.19 12.19
N LEU A 24 -30.37 -6.32 13.18
CA LEU A 24 -29.56 -5.11 13.36
C LEU A 24 -28.21 -5.45 14.01
N LEU A 25 -27.12 -4.89 13.49
CA LEU A 25 -25.78 -5.12 14.00
C LEU A 25 -25.47 -4.23 15.22
N SER A 26 -25.97 -4.61 16.39
CA SER A 26 -25.72 -3.89 17.66
C SER A 26 -24.26 -3.97 18.13
N GLN A 27 -23.50 -4.94 17.64
CA GLN A 27 -22.07 -5.13 17.89
C GLN A 27 -21.35 -5.50 16.59
N ALA A 28 -20.04 -5.24 16.55
CA ALA A 28 -19.23 -5.70 15.43
C ALA A 28 -19.17 -7.23 15.46
N ARG A 29 -19.41 -7.87 14.32
CA ARG A 29 -19.40 -9.33 14.18
C ARG A 29 -18.30 -9.75 13.23
N ASP A 30 -17.66 -10.88 13.49
CA ASP A 30 -16.72 -11.40 12.51
C ASP A 30 -17.45 -11.76 11.21
N TRP A 31 -16.79 -11.50 10.09
CA TRP A 31 -17.29 -11.85 8.75
C TRP A 31 -16.24 -12.71 8.09
N SER A 32 -16.15 -13.94 8.60
CA SER A 32 -15.15 -14.91 8.22
C SER A 32 -15.30 -15.33 6.76
N VAL A 33 -14.17 -15.65 6.13
CA VAL A 33 -14.13 -16.24 4.80
C VAL A 33 -14.59 -17.69 4.94
N GLY A 34 -15.60 -18.10 4.17
CA GLY A 34 -16.13 -19.46 4.15
C GLY A 34 -16.14 -20.02 2.73
N GLU A 35 -16.88 -21.12 2.53
CA GLU A 35 -17.05 -21.74 1.20
C GLU A 35 -17.78 -20.82 0.21
N GLN A 36 -18.63 -19.91 0.72
CA GLN A 36 -19.32 -18.92 -0.10
C GLN A 36 -18.61 -17.57 -0.02
N ARG A 37 -18.52 -16.91 -1.18
CA ARG A 37 -18.03 -15.52 -1.27
C ARG A 37 -18.92 -14.60 -0.47
N ARG A 38 -18.30 -13.68 0.27
CA ARG A 38 -19.02 -12.67 1.05
C ARG A 38 -19.73 -11.70 0.12
N ARG A 39 -21.02 -11.45 0.38
CA ARG A 39 -21.84 -10.50 -0.38
C ARG A 39 -22.56 -9.52 0.55
N ALA A 40 -22.66 -8.27 0.13
CA ALA A 40 -23.44 -7.24 0.83
C ALA A 40 -24.25 -6.40 -0.16
N GLY A 41 -25.44 -5.98 0.25
CA GLY A 41 -26.23 -4.98 -0.44
C GLY A 41 -25.97 -3.58 0.14
N VAL A 42 -25.89 -2.58 -0.74
CA VAL A 42 -25.88 -1.16 -0.38
C VAL A 42 -27.09 -0.50 -1.04
N SER A 43 -27.98 0.08 -0.24
CA SER A 43 -29.17 0.79 -0.71
C SER A 43 -29.07 2.27 -0.40
N SER A 44 -29.53 3.12 -1.31
CA SER A 44 -29.66 4.56 -1.11
C SER A 44 -31.00 5.05 -1.68
N PHE A 45 -31.75 5.80 -0.89
CA PHE A 45 -33.09 6.30 -1.22
C PHE A 45 -33.09 7.82 -1.10
N GLY A 46 -33.14 8.52 -2.24
CA GLY A 46 -33.10 9.98 -2.29
C GLY A 46 -34.46 10.61 -2.03
N ILE A 47 -34.47 11.82 -1.46
CA ILE A 47 -35.71 12.58 -1.16
C ILE A 47 -36.59 12.83 -2.39
N SER A 48 -36.00 12.88 -3.59
CA SER A 48 -36.74 13.01 -4.86
C SER A 48 -37.49 11.74 -5.27
N GLY A 49 -37.31 10.63 -4.55
CA GLY A 49 -37.81 9.30 -4.91
C GLY A 49 -36.87 8.46 -5.78
N THR A 50 -35.64 8.94 -6.05
CA THR A 50 -34.64 8.17 -6.80
C THR A 50 -33.99 7.14 -5.90
N ASN A 51 -34.08 5.86 -6.27
CA ASN A 51 -33.56 4.74 -5.49
C ASN A 51 -32.41 4.07 -6.24
N ALA A 52 -31.37 3.69 -5.52
CA ALA A 52 -30.25 2.90 -6.03
C ALA A 52 -29.95 1.71 -5.09
N HIS A 53 -29.65 0.56 -5.67
CA HIS A 53 -29.24 -0.64 -4.95
C HIS A 53 -28.06 -1.30 -5.66
N VAL A 54 -27.01 -1.63 -4.91
CA VAL A 54 -25.80 -2.27 -5.41
C VAL A 54 -25.52 -3.52 -4.59
N ILE A 55 -25.17 -4.61 -5.27
CA ILE A 55 -24.68 -5.83 -4.64
C ILE A 55 -23.16 -5.87 -4.82
N LEU A 56 -22.43 -5.96 -3.71
CA LEU A 56 -20.99 -6.10 -3.64
C LEU A 56 -20.65 -7.55 -3.33
N GLU A 57 -19.63 -8.09 -4.00
CA GLU A 57 -19.06 -9.41 -3.73
C GLU A 57 -17.56 -9.27 -3.42
N GLU A 58 -17.06 -10.12 -2.53
CA GLU A 58 -15.64 -10.32 -2.29
C GLU A 58 -14.85 -10.58 -3.58
N GLY A 59 -13.75 -9.85 -3.74
CA GLY A 59 -12.84 -10.02 -4.87
C GLY A 59 -12.08 -11.35 -4.83
N ASP A 60 -11.55 -11.77 -5.97
CA ASP A 60 -10.74 -12.99 -6.06
C ASP A 60 -9.38 -12.82 -5.37
N PRO A 61 -9.08 -13.58 -4.30
CA PRO A 61 -7.79 -13.47 -3.61
C PRO A 61 -6.61 -13.91 -4.49
N ALA A 62 -6.82 -14.73 -5.53
CA ALA A 62 -5.76 -15.21 -6.40
C ALA A 62 -5.24 -14.14 -7.39
N ALA A 63 -6.04 -13.11 -7.68
CA ALA A 63 -5.68 -12.06 -8.64
C ALA A 63 -4.45 -11.22 -8.25
N GLY A 64 -4.00 -11.30 -6.98
CA GLY A 64 -2.79 -10.61 -6.49
C GLY A 64 -1.58 -11.51 -6.23
N ALA A 65 -1.72 -12.84 -6.30
CA ALA A 65 -0.71 -13.79 -5.84
C ALA A 65 0.30 -14.22 -6.92
N GLU A 66 0.01 -14.00 -8.21
CA GLU A 66 0.86 -14.47 -9.33
C GLU A 66 2.23 -13.77 -9.44
N LEU A 67 2.49 -12.72 -8.67
CA LEU A 67 3.76 -11.96 -8.73
C LEU A 67 4.87 -12.53 -7.83
N ALA A 68 4.65 -13.64 -7.12
CA ALA A 68 5.65 -14.30 -6.29
C ALA A 68 6.66 -15.13 -7.13
N GLY A 69 7.28 -14.52 -8.12
CA GLY A 69 8.27 -15.14 -9.00
C GLY A 69 9.65 -14.50 -8.84
N GLY A 70 10.48 -15.07 -7.97
CA GLY A 70 11.93 -14.82 -7.89
C GLY A 70 12.33 -13.75 -6.87
N ARG A 71 12.71 -14.19 -5.66
CA ARG A 71 13.53 -13.36 -4.76
C ARG A 71 14.90 -13.19 -5.40
N LEU A 72 15.08 -12.15 -6.21
CA LEU A 72 16.42 -11.60 -6.38
C LEU A 72 16.84 -11.11 -5.00
N GLY A 73 17.93 -11.66 -4.47
CA GLY A 73 18.52 -11.23 -3.20
C GLY A 73 19.17 -9.86 -3.37
N THR A 74 18.44 -8.83 -3.80
CA THR A 74 18.95 -7.47 -3.83
C THR A 74 19.16 -7.02 -2.39
N PRO A 75 20.41 -6.79 -1.94
CA PRO A 75 20.69 -6.46 -0.54
C PRO A 75 20.16 -5.09 -0.14
N VAL A 76 19.71 -4.26 -1.09
CA VAL A 76 19.18 -2.91 -0.85
C VAL A 76 17.97 -2.67 -1.73
N VAL A 77 16.87 -2.19 -1.14
CA VAL A 77 15.65 -1.77 -1.85
C VAL A 77 15.47 -0.26 -1.68
N PRO A 78 15.50 0.53 -2.78
CA PRO A 78 15.27 1.96 -2.68
C PRO A 78 13.78 2.26 -2.48
N TRP A 79 13.47 3.03 -1.45
CA TRP A 79 12.15 3.62 -1.26
C TRP A 79 12.17 5.04 -1.81
N VAL A 80 11.54 5.22 -2.97
CA VAL A 80 11.47 6.50 -3.68
C VAL A 80 10.19 7.22 -3.29
N LEU A 81 10.34 8.38 -2.65
CA LEU A 81 9.23 9.25 -2.27
C LEU A 81 9.26 10.53 -3.10
N SER A 82 8.08 11.06 -3.43
CA SER A 82 7.99 12.36 -4.06
C SER A 82 6.75 13.13 -3.61
N ALA A 83 6.84 14.46 -3.67
CA ALA A 83 5.73 15.36 -3.38
C ALA A 83 5.82 16.66 -4.18
N ARG A 84 4.71 17.43 -4.18
CA ARG A 84 4.61 18.74 -4.83
C ARG A 84 5.19 19.91 -4.02
N SER A 85 5.69 19.63 -2.82
CA SER A 85 6.39 20.59 -1.97
C SER A 85 7.36 19.87 -1.05
N GLU A 86 8.37 20.59 -0.57
CA GLU A 86 9.33 20.07 0.42
C GLU A 86 8.65 19.65 1.73
N GLU A 87 7.62 20.41 2.13
CA GLU A 87 6.88 20.19 3.37
C GLU A 87 6.05 18.90 3.30
N ALA A 88 5.37 18.68 2.17
CA ALA A 88 4.67 17.43 1.90
C ALA A 88 5.65 16.24 1.78
N LEU A 89 6.85 16.46 1.23
CA LEU A 89 7.88 15.41 1.17
C LEU A 89 8.35 15.01 2.59
N ARG A 90 8.54 15.99 3.47
CA ARG A 90 8.90 15.73 4.89
C ARG A 90 7.82 14.95 5.61
N GLU A 91 6.56 15.29 5.40
CA GLU A 91 5.43 14.54 5.98
C GLU A 91 5.38 13.10 5.43
N ARG A 92 5.59 12.92 4.12
CA ARG A 92 5.66 11.59 3.50
C ARG A 92 6.80 10.74 4.09
N LEU A 93 7.96 11.33 4.35
CA LEU A 93 9.08 10.65 4.99
C LEU A 93 8.75 10.20 6.42
N HIS A 94 8.06 11.04 7.21
CA HIS A 94 7.60 10.65 8.54
C HIS A 94 6.57 9.50 8.50
N GLN A 95 5.65 9.52 7.53
CA GLN A 95 4.66 8.46 7.33
C GLN A 95 5.28 7.18 6.79
N ALA A 96 6.38 7.27 6.04
CA ALA A 96 7.05 6.10 5.48
C ALA A 96 7.46 5.12 6.58
N ALA A 97 7.86 5.61 7.75
CA ALA A 97 8.29 4.84 8.92
C ALA A 97 7.17 4.08 9.66
N SER A 98 5.90 4.18 9.23
CA SER A 98 4.79 3.42 9.80
C SER A 98 4.16 2.40 8.83
N VAL A 99 4.69 2.29 7.61
CA VAL A 99 4.16 1.39 6.60
C VAL A 99 4.51 -0.06 6.94
N ALA A 100 3.49 -0.88 7.19
CA ALA A 100 3.64 -2.31 7.30
C ALA A 100 3.74 -2.96 5.90
N GLY A 101 4.70 -3.86 5.71
CA GLY A 101 4.87 -4.62 4.46
C GLY A 101 6.31 -5.08 4.24
N GLY A 102 6.52 -5.95 3.25
CA GLY A 102 7.87 -6.30 2.80
C GLY A 102 8.54 -5.10 2.12
N SER A 103 9.83 -4.86 2.40
CA SER A 103 10.56 -3.71 1.85
C SER A 103 10.50 -3.64 0.31
N VAL A 104 10.51 -4.81 -0.36
CA VAL A 104 10.38 -4.94 -1.82
C VAL A 104 9.00 -4.50 -2.30
N ASP A 105 7.92 -4.99 -1.67
CA ASP A 105 6.54 -4.68 -2.08
C ASP A 105 6.24 -3.19 -1.97
N VAL A 106 6.74 -2.57 -0.89
CA VAL A 106 6.60 -1.13 -0.68
C VAL A 106 7.42 -0.36 -1.70
N GLY A 107 8.70 -0.70 -1.89
CA GLY A 107 9.56 -0.05 -2.89
C GLY A 107 8.99 -0.14 -4.30
N TRP A 108 8.50 -1.32 -4.70
CA TRP A 108 7.81 -1.54 -5.97
C TRP A 108 6.57 -0.68 -6.10
N SER A 109 5.72 -0.65 -5.08
CA SER A 109 4.48 0.14 -5.07
C SER A 109 4.76 1.64 -5.16
N LEU A 110 5.80 2.13 -4.48
CA LEU A 110 6.22 3.53 -4.51
C LEU A 110 6.62 4.00 -5.91
N VAL A 111 7.17 3.11 -6.76
CA VAL A 111 7.58 3.45 -8.12
C VAL A 111 6.47 3.22 -9.14
N THR A 112 5.70 2.13 -9.00
CA THR A 112 4.75 1.69 -10.04
C THR A 112 3.32 2.18 -9.85
N SER A 113 2.93 2.53 -8.62
CA SER A 113 1.54 2.87 -8.28
C SER A 113 1.36 4.30 -7.76
N ARG A 114 2.45 5.09 -7.69
CA ARG A 114 2.43 6.47 -7.20
C ARG A 114 2.88 7.42 -8.29
N SER A 115 2.25 8.58 -8.31
CA SER A 115 2.68 9.69 -9.17
C SER A 115 4.07 10.16 -8.76
N ALA A 116 4.89 10.50 -9.76
CA ALA A 116 6.18 11.13 -9.54
C ALA A 116 6.04 12.66 -9.54
N PHE A 117 6.63 13.32 -8.54
CA PHE A 117 6.69 14.76 -8.39
C PHE A 117 8.14 15.28 -8.33
N GLU A 118 8.31 16.59 -8.26
CA GLU A 118 9.56 17.32 -8.38
C GLU A 118 10.44 17.30 -7.13
N HIS A 119 9.85 17.32 -5.93
CA HIS A 119 10.58 17.15 -4.68
C HIS A 119 10.69 15.66 -4.37
N ARG A 120 11.91 15.13 -4.37
CA ARG A 120 12.15 13.68 -4.24
C ARG A 120 13.08 13.36 -3.08
N ALA A 121 12.83 12.23 -2.45
CA ALA A 121 13.72 11.62 -1.47
C ALA A 121 13.87 10.13 -1.76
N VAL A 122 15.05 9.58 -1.47
CA VAL A 122 15.31 8.14 -1.51
C VAL A 122 15.80 7.69 -0.14
N LEU A 123 15.13 6.69 0.43
CA LEU A 123 15.61 5.91 1.57
C LEU A 123 16.22 4.61 1.04
N LEU A 124 17.34 4.18 1.60
CA LEU A 124 18.08 2.98 1.17
C LEU A 124 18.23 2.04 2.36
N GLY A 125 17.87 0.77 2.18
CA GLY A 125 18.10 -0.30 3.15
C GLY A 125 17.71 -1.66 2.60
N GLY A 126 18.29 -2.72 3.13
CA GLY A 126 17.97 -4.11 2.79
C GLY A 126 16.76 -4.67 3.53
N ASN A 127 16.38 -4.01 4.62
CA ASN A 127 15.21 -4.34 5.43
C ASN A 127 14.58 -3.07 5.99
N TRP A 128 13.44 -3.26 6.65
CA TRP A 128 12.66 -2.18 7.23
C TRP A 128 13.42 -1.35 8.29
N GLU A 129 14.19 -1.99 9.16
CA GLU A 129 14.92 -1.31 10.23
C GLU A 129 15.99 -0.37 9.66
N GLU A 130 16.71 -0.83 8.63
CA GLU A 130 17.67 -0.02 7.89
C GLU A 130 16.98 1.17 7.20
N LEU A 131 15.84 0.95 6.55
CA LEU A 131 15.11 2.02 5.85
C LEU A 131 14.63 3.12 6.80
N VAL A 132 14.10 2.75 7.97
CA VAL A 132 13.61 3.72 8.98
C VAL A 132 14.76 4.48 9.64
N SER A 133 15.92 3.84 9.81
CA SER A 133 17.11 4.49 10.37
C SER A 133 17.92 5.29 9.34
N SER A 134 17.67 5.08 8.05
CA SER A 134 18.42 5.73 6.97
C SER A 134 18.11 7.23 6.88
N ALA A 135 19.16 8.03 6.70
CA ALA A 135 18.99 9.43 6.35
C ALA A 135 18.53 9.54 4.88
N PRO A 136 17.42 10.23 4.58
CA PRO A 136 16.94 10.35 3.22
C PRO A 136 17.91 11.16 2.36
N VAL A 137 18.20 10.66 1.16
CA VAL A 137 18.86 11.44 0.12
C VAL A 137 17.80 12.30 -0.56
N VAL A 138 17.78 13.59 -0.23
CA VAL A 138 16.82 14.56 -0.79
C VAL A 138 17.42 15.25 -2.00
N ALA A 139 16.67 15.30 -3.09
CA ALA A 139 17.08 16.00 -4.30
C ALA A 139 15.87 16.68 -4.97
N SER A 140 16.14 17.84 -5.58
CA SER A 140 15.26 18.43 -6.58
C SER A 140 15.76 17.99 -7.96
N ALA A 141 14.94 17.22 -8.68
CA ALA A 141 15.35 16.66 -9.95
C ALA A 141 14.98 17.60 -11.11
N SER A 142 15.99 18.11 -11.82
CA SER A 142 15.82 18.54 -13.21
C SER A 142 16.47 17.48 -14.10
N ALA A 143 15.68 16.78 -14.91
CA ALA A 143 16.23 15.76 -15.79
C ALA A 143 17.17 16.42 -16.79
N ARG A 144 18.46 16.11 -16.69
CA ARG A 144 19.48 16.38 -17.72
C ARG A 144 20.00 15.03 -18.23
N GLY A 145 20.50 14.99 -19.46
CA GLY A 145 21.01 13.77 -20.08
C GLY A 145 22.06 13.06 -19.22
N VAL A 146 22.14 11.74 -19.36
CA VAL A 146 23.11 10.90 -18.62
C VAL A 146 24.38 10.74 -19.45
N GLY A 147 25.52 11.14 -18.89
CA GLY A 147 26.84 10.82 -19.43
C GLY A 147 27.43 9.60 -18.70
N LEU A 148 27.88 8.60 -19.44
CA LEU A 148 28.58 7.45 -18.87
C LEU A 148 30.09 7.67 -18.99
N LEU A 149 30.77 7.70 -17.84
CA LEU A 149 32.24 7.76 -17.78
C LEU A 149 32.76 6.39 -17.34
N PHE A 150 33.65 5.82 -18.14
CA PHE A 150 34.26 4.52 -17.87
C PHE A 150 35.59 4.71 -17.16
N ALA A 151 35.78 4.01 -16.04
CA ALA A 151 37.04 4.05 -15.32
C ALA A 151 38.17 3.44 -16.18
N GLY A 152 39.32 4.13 -16.21
CA GLY A 152 40.54 3.60 -16.81
C GLY A 152 41.24 2.58 -15.89
N GLN A 153 42.40 2.12 -16.34
CA GLN A 153 43.27 1.26 -15.53
C GLN A 153 43.77 2.02 -14.29
N GLY A 154 43.77 1.36 -13.12
CA GLY A 154 44.17 1.94 -11.83
C GLY A 154 43.04 2.11 -10.81
N GLY A 155 41.76 1.96 -11.21
CA GLY A 155 40.60 2.03 -10.30
C GLY A 155 40.22 0.71 -9.63
N GLN A 156 40.90 -0.39 -9.97
CA GLN A 156 40.59 -1.72 -9.43
C GLN A 156 40.97 -1.86 -7.94
N ARG A 157 40.14 -2.57 -7.17
CA ARG A 157 40.40 -2.96 -5.77
C ARG A 157 40.18 -4.46 -5.58
N VAL A 158 40.80 -5.04 -4.55
CA VAL A 158 40.52 -6.43 -4.14
C VAL A 158 39.04 -6.56 -3.80
N GLY A 159 38.38 -7.61 -4.31
CA GLY A 159 36.96 -7.85 -4.11
C GLY A 159 36.01 -6.91 -4.87
N MET A 160 36.50 -6.13 -5.84
CA MET A 160 35.62 -5.32 -6.70
C MET A 160 34.60 -6.21 -7.42
N GLY A 161 33.31 -5.92 -7.24
CA GLY A 161 32.22 -6.68 -7.87
C GLY A 161 31.89 -8.04 -7.24
N GLY A 162 32.56 -8.43 -6.15
CA GLY A 162 32.33 -9.72 -5.48
C GLY A 162 30.89 -9.88 -4.96
N GLU A 163 30.41 -8.92 -4.17
CA GLU A 163 29.04 -8.94 -3.63
C GLU A 163 27.97 -8.90 -4.74
N LEU A 164 28.24 -8.17 -5.83
CA LEU A 164 27.37 -8.16 -7.01
C LEU A 164 27.34 -9.51 -7.71
N TYR A 165 28.49 -10.19 -7.81
CA TYR A 165 28.58 -11.51 -8.40
C TYR A 165 27.85 -12.57 -7.57
N GLU A 166 27.89 -12.47 -6.24
CA GLU A 166 27.20 -13.39 -5.34
C GLU A 166 25.67 -13.18 -5.27
N ALA A 167 25.20 -11.98 -5.64
CA ALA A 167 23.78 -11.61 -5.57
C ALA A 167 22.97 -11.91 -6.86
N ILE A 168 23.64 -12.33 -7.94
CA ILE A 168 23.05 -12.67 -9.25
C ILE A 168 22.98 -14.19 -9.41
#